data_AF-A0A3N5YUG9-F1
#
_entry.id   AF-A0A3N5YUG9-F1
#
_cell.length_a   1.000
_cell.length_b   1.000
_cell.length_c   1.000
_cell.angle_alpha   90.00
_cell.angle_beta   90.00
_cell.angle_gamma   90.00
#
_symmetry.space_group_name_H-M   'P 1'
#
loop_
_entity.id
_entity.type
_entity.pdbx_description
1 polymer ?
#
loop_
_entity_poly.entity_id
_entity_poly.type
_entity_poly.pdbx_seq_one_letter_code
_entity_poly.pdbx_strand_id
1 'polypeptide(L)'
;MARSDVHPIHRFEPWQVFPGSFDNPPADGNFPCPPERGVAITRRTRIASLGSCFAREIKRRLIQRGFTYIAEETHHPAAVHASAAWERVYNTHCMRQIFEYSFGAWSPEVRWWRAPRSGTIQDPYRRVVLYAAEGEAEQDFARHREHSRRALASAELLILTLGLTEIWQDRHDGSVISLPAGPYVNEGGDMARYEFRVSRTAENLENLERIHALLSKHNPGCRILVTVSPVNLWATFRRDADVLSASCNSKSTLRAAADEFAAAHDNVFYFPAFEMATIYQPLLGRGFFAGGRENFHVNKPTVKFIMNHFFKWYAPSEPFTPFDEGE
;
A
#
# COMPACT_ATOMS: atom_id res chain seq x y z
N MET A 1 16.88 -27.51 13.75
CA MET A 1 17.95 -26.73 13.08
C MET A 1 18.29 -27.46 11.80
N ALA A 2 18.15 -26.79 10.67
CA ALA A 2 18.58 -27.35 9.39
C ALA A 2 20.12 -27.28 9.33
N ARG A 3 20.77 -28.38 8.97
CA ARG A 3 22.21 -28.39 8.70
C ARG A 3 22.40 -28.16 7.21
N SER A 4 23.37 -27.31 6.87
CA SER A 4 23.83 -27.16 5.50
C SER A 4 25.17 -27.87 5.39
N ASP A 5 25.24 -28.92 4.57
CA ASP A 5 26.52 -29.61 4.28
C ASP A 5 27.54 -28.67 3.62
N VAL A 6 27.07 -27.57 3.02
CA VAL A 6 27.88 -26.52 2.38
C VAL A 6 28.44 -25.52 3.40
N HIS A 7 27.80 -25.36 4.57
CA HIS A 7 28.22 -24.45 5.64
C HIS A 7 28.30 -25.18 6.98
N PRO A 8 29.23 -26.14 7.16
CA PRO A 8 29.24 -27.07 8.29
C PRO A 8 29.46 -26.40 9.66
N ILE A 9 29.97 -25.16 9.67
CA ILE A 9 30.21 -24.38 10.89
C ILE A 9 28.95 -23.61 11.32
N HIS A 10 28.06 -23.28 10.40
CA HIS A 10 26.87 -22.48 10.66
C HIS A 10 25.65 -23.38 10.91
N ARG A 11 24.90 -23.07 11.99
CA ARG A 11 23.59 -23.67 12.23
C ARG A 11 22.53 -22.65 11.88
N PHE A 12 21.58 -23.08 11.05
CA PHE A 12 20.49 -22.24 10.61
C PHE A 12 19.18 -22.69 11.27
N GLU A 13 18.37 -21.71 11.64
CA GLU A 13 16.98 -21.94 12.00
C GLU A 13 16.15 -22.36 10.77
N PRO A 14 15.03 -23.08 10.95
CA PRO A 14 14.20 -23.53 9.82
C PRO A 14 13.74 -22.40 8.88
N TRP A 15 13.55 -21.18 9.42
CA TRP A 15 13.16 -20.00 8.63
C TRP A 15 14.32 -19.32 7.89
N GLN A 16 15.57 -19.72 8.19
CA GLN A 16 16.78 -19.22 7.50
C GLN A 16 17.19 -20.10 6.31
N VAL A 17 16.58 -21.27 6.15
CA VAL A 17 16.85 -22.19 5.04
C VAL A 17 15.64 -22.24 4.13
N PHE A 18 15.86 -22.30 2.81
CA PHE A 18 14.77 -22.38 1.85
C PHE A 18 13.93 -23.66 2.09
N PRO A 19 12.58 -23.61 2.07
CA PRO A 19 11.78 -24.81 2.33
C PRO A 19 12.04 -25.91 1.30
N GLY A 20 12.26 -27.14 1.78
CA GLY A 20 12.60 -28.31 0.96
C GLY A 20 14.05 -28.38 0.50
N SER A 21 14.91 -27.44 0.92
CA SER A 21 16.35 -27.47 0.63
C SER A 21 17.13 -28.10 1.79
N PHE A 22 18.13 -28.94 1.47
CA PHE A 22 18.92 -29.68 2.46
C PHE A 22 18.02 -30.45 3.45
N ASP A 23 18.31 -30.36 4.74
CA ASP A 23 17.51 -30.97 5.82
C ASP A 23 16.24 -30.17 6.19
N ASN A 24 15.95 -29.06 5.50
CA ASN A 24 14.79 -28.24 5.83
C ASN A 24 13.51 -28.83 5.22
N PRO A 25 12.42 -29.02 5.99
CA PRO A 25 11.17 -29.57 5.47
C PRO A 25 10.61 -28.80 4.27
N PRO A 26 9.87 -29.45 3.36
CA PRO A 26 9.18 -28.77 2.26
C PRO A 26 8.14 -27.77 2.79
N ALA A 27 7.72 -26.85 1.92
CA ALA A 27 6.68 -25.89 2.27
C ALA A 27 5.37 -26.60 2.68
N ASP A 28 4.84 -26.22 3.84
CA ASP A 28 3.73 -26.88 4.53
C ASP A 28 2.46 -26.03 4.60
N GLY A 29 2.45 -24.86 3.94
CA GLY A 29 1.37 -23.88 4.03
C GLY A 29 1.56 -22.84 5.13
N ASN A 30 2.65 -22.89 5.90
CA ASN A 30 3.05 -21.83 6.83
C ASN A 30 4.23 -21.04 6.27
N PHE A 31 4.01 -19.77 5.93
CA PHE A 31 5.09 -18.91 5.43
C PHE A 31 6.22 -18.81 6.47
N PRO A 32 7.48 -19.12 6.12
CA PRO A 32 8.61 -19.10 7.04
C PRO A 32 8.85 -17.73 7.63
N CYS A 33 9.23 -17.70 8.91
CA CYS A 33 9.30 -16.46 9.64
C CYS A 33 10.06 -16.56 10.97
N PRO A 34 10.72 -15.47 11.41
CA PRO A 34 11.32 -15.40 12.73
C PRO A 34 10.24 -15.40 13.83
N PRO A 35 10.59 -15.81 15.06
CA PRO A 35 9.64 -15.86 16.19
C PRO A 35 9.18 -14.47 16.63
N GLU A 36 10.07 -13.47 16.62
CA GLU A 36 9.74 -12.10 17.01
C GLU A 36 9.14 -11.31 15.85
N ARG A 37 8.03 -10.60 16.13
CA ARG A 37 7.27 -9.82 15.14
C ARG A 37 7.29 -8.33 15.35
N GLY A 38 7.78 -7.88 16.51
CA GLY A 38 7.87 -6.47 16.91
C GLY A 38 6.53 -5.75 17.12
N VAL A 39 5.42 -6.27 16.57
CA VAL A 39 4.08 -5.68 16.72
C VAL A 39 3.02 -6.73 17.05
N ALA A 40 2.13 -6.37 17.98
CA ALA A 40 0.92 -7.11 18.29
C ALA A 40 -0.29 -6.15 18.28
N ILE A 41 -1.41 -6.65 17.78
CA ILE A 41 -2.70 -5.98 17.70
C ILE A 41 -3.77 -6.81 18.39
N THR A 42 -4.80 -6.13 18.88
CA THR A 42 -6.03 -6.72 19.39
C THR A 42 -7.21 -6.15 18.63
N ARG A 43 -8.42 -6.67 18.85
CA ARG A 43 -9.63 -6.06 18.28
C ARG A 43 -9.83 -4.60 18.70
N ARG A 44 -9.23 -4.17 19.82
CA ARG A 44 -9.30 -2.79 20.33
C ARG A 44 -8.27 -1.85 19.70
N THR A 45 -7.19 -2.38 19.13
CA THR A 45 -6.16 -1.55 18.48
C THR A 45 -6.79 -0.76 17.35
N ARG A 46 -6.68 0.57 17.38
CA ARG A 46 -7.18 1.45 16.32
C ARG A 46 -6.26 1.38 15.11
N ILE A 47 -6.75 0.79 14.03
CA ILE A 47 -5.97 0.53 12.81
C ILE A 47 -6.41 1.47 11.71
N ALA A 48 -5.46 2.20 11.13
CA ALA A 48 -5.65 2.93 9.88
C ALA A 48 -4.91 2.23 8.73
N SER A 49 -5.39 2.37 7.50
CA SER A 49 -4.65 1.91 6.32
C SER A 49 -4.83 2.84 5.12
N LEU A 50 -3.77 2.93 4.31
CA LEU A 50 -3.80 3.59 3.01
C LEU A 50 -2.85 2.89 2.04
N GLY A 51 -3.17 2.96 0.75
CA GLY A 51 -2.33 2.40 -0.29
C GLY A 51 -3.09 1.87 -1.50
N SER A 52 -2.45 0.94 -2.20
CA SER A 52 -2.95 0.36 -3.45
C SER A 52 -4.20 -0.52 -3.28
N CYS A 53 -4.64 -1.19 -4.34
CA CYS A 53 -5.81 -2.09 -4.34
C CYS A 53 -5.80 -3.12 -3.18
N PHE A 54 -4.63 -3.64 -2.79
CA PHE A 54 -4.52 -4.62 -1.71
C PHE A 54 -4.88 -4.05 -0.32
N ALA A 55 -4.74 -2.73 -0.12
CA ALA A 55 -5.17 -2.07 1.12
C ALA A 55 -6.68 -2.25 1.38
N ARG A 56 -7.49 -2.32 0.31
CA ARG A 56 -8.92 -2.60 0.41
C ARG A 56 -9.20 -4.00 0.97
N GLU A 57 -8.41 -4.99 0.56
CA GLU A 57 -8.56 -6.35 1.09
C GLU A 57 -8.17 -6.39 2.57
N ILE A 58 -7.08 -5.73 2.97
CA ILE A 58 -6.70 -5.60 4.38
C ILE A 58 -7.84 -4.97 5.20
N LYS A 59 -8.33 -3.80 4.78
CA LYS A 59 -9.48 -3.11 5.41
C LYS A 59 -10.69 -4.04 5.57
N ARG A 60 -11.12 -4.66 4.46
CA ARG A 60 -12.29 -5.55 4.45
C ARG A 60 -12.14 -6.68 5.45
N ARG A 61 -10.96 -7.31 5.52
CA ARG A 61 -10.72 -8.48 6.38
C ARG A 61 -10.56 -8.09 7.86
N LEU A 62 -9.97 -6.94 8.16
CA LEU A 62 -9.94 -6.38 9.50
C LEU A 62 -11.37 -6.12 10.03
N ILE A 63 -12.21 -5.45 9.23
CA ILE A 63 -13.62 -5.18 9.57
C ILE A 63 -14.39 -6.49 9.73
N GLN A 64 -14.23 -7.45 8.80
CA GLN A 64 -14.88 -8.75 8.88
C GLN A 64 -14.53 -9.52 10.17
N ARG A 65 -13.35 -9.28 10.76
CA ARG A 65 -12.88 -9.91 12.00
C ARG A 65 -13.19 -9.10 13.27
N GLY A 66 -13.90 -7.98 13.13
CA GLY A 66 -14.28 -7.12 14.25
C GLY A 66 -13.11 -6.35 14.86
N PHE A 67 -12.05 -6.08 14.09
CA PHE A 67 -10.99 -5.17 14.53
C PHE A 67 -11.46 -3.72 14.43
N THR A 68 -10.97 -2.88 15.34
CA THR A 68 -11.27 -1.44 15.37
C THR A 68 -10.55 -0.73 14.22
N TYR A 69 -11.18 -0.74 13.05
CA TYR A 69 -10.69 -0.04 11.86
C TYR A 69 -11.19 1.40 11.85
N ILE A 70 -10.28 2.36 11.72
CA ILE A 70 -10.61 3.77 11.59
C ILE A 70 -11.15 4.01 10.17
N ALA A 71 -12.44 4.39 10.08
CA ALA A 71 -13.12 4.71 8.83
C ALA A 71 -13.82 6.08 8.94
N GLU A 72 -13.18 7.09 8.36
CA GLU A 72 -13.73 8.41 8.15
C GLU A 72 -14.45 8.47 6.80
N GLU A 73 -15.38 9.43 6.64
CA GLU A 73 -16.04 9.72 5.36
C GLU A 73 -16.70 8.51 4.70
N THR A 74 -17.31 7.59 5.48
CA THR A 74 -17.86 6.32 4.98
C THR A 74 -18.97 6.46 3.95
N HIS A 75 -19.58 7.64 3.85
CA HIS A 75 -20.56 7.98 2.82
C HIS A 75 -19.90 8.28 1.46
N HIS A 76 -18.62 8.65 1.44
CA HIS A 76 -17.90 9.05 0.25
C HIS A 76 -17.33 7.82 -0.48
N PRO A 77 -17.56 7.65 -1.80
CA PRO A 77 -17.06 6.49 -2.56
C PRO A 77 -15.54 6.29 -2.48
N ALA A 78 -14.78 7.39 -2.38
CA ALA A 78 -13.32 7.33 -2.22
C ALA A 78 -12.86 6.74 -0.87
N ALA A 79 -13.73 6.60 0.14
CA ALA A 79 -13.38 5.98 1.42
C ALA A 79 -13.37 4.43 1.36
N VAL A 80 -13.76 3.80 0.25
CA VAL A 80 -13.84 2.34 0.14
C VAL A 80 -12.48 1.65 0.34
N HIS A 81 -11.39 2.27 -0.10
CA HIS A 81 -10.07 1.64 -0.13
C HIS A 81 -9.19 1.90 1.10
N ALA A 82 -9.52 2.89 1.92
CA ALA A 82 -8.64 3.41 2.96
C ALA A 82 -9.41 3.94 4.18
N SER A 83 -8.69 4.52 5.14
CA SER A 83 -9.26 5.06 6.38
C SER A 83 -9.95 6.41 6.26
N ALA A 84 -9.75 7.13 5.17
CA ALA A 84 -10.46 8.36 4.81
C ALA A 84 -10.70 8.36 3.29
N ALA A 85 -11.33 9.41 2.76
CA ALA A 85 -11.67 9.53 1.33
C ALA A 85 -10.46 9.79 0.40
N TRP A 86 -9.35 9.09 0.62
CA TRP A 86 -8.11 9.16 -0.18
C TRP A 86 -8.18 8.39 -1.52
N GLU A 87 -9.16 7.49 -1.67
CA GLU A 87 -9.18 6.43 -2.71
C GLU A 87 -7.94 5.53 -2.63
N ARG A 88 -7.59 4.87 -3.73
CA ARG A 88 -6.35 4.12 -3.90
C ARG A 88 -5.21 5.08 -4.07
N VAL A 89 -4.18 4.85 -3.26
CA VAL A 89 -2.94 5.61 -3.29
C VAL A 89 -1.86 4.70 -3.87
N TYR A 90 -1.50 4.93 -5.13
CA TYR A 90 -0.67 3.98 -5.88
C TYR A 90 0.82 4.09 -5.56
N ASN A 91 1.34 5.31 -5.41
CA ASN A 91 2.77 5.56 -5.25
C ASN A 91 3.07 6.31 -3.95
N THR A 92 4.32 6.23 -3.49
CA THR A 92 4.76 6.86 -2.23
C THR A 92 4.70 8.39 -2.27
N HIS A 93 4.79 9.03 -3.44
CA HIS A 93 4.67 10.48 -3.57
C HIS A 93 3.26 10.96 -3.22
N CYS A 94 2.23 10.31 -3.77
CA CYS A 94 0.84 10.58 -3.39
C CYS A 94 0.60 10.29 -1.91
N MET A 95 1.20 9.21 -1.36
CA MET A 95 1.13 8.95 0.08
C MET A 95 1.73 10.10 0.88
N ARG A 96 2.94 10.56 0.53
CA ARG A 96 3.61 11.69 1.20
C ARG A 96 2.74 12.93 1.17
N GLN A 97 2.18 13.29 0.01
CA GLN A 97 1.31 14.46 -0.14
C GLN A 97 0.08 14.39 0.77
N ILE A 98 -0.48 13.19 1.00
CA ILE A 98 -1.56 13.00 1.98
C ILE A 98 -1.14 13.46 3.35
N PHE A 99 0.04 13.04 3.83
CA PHE A 99 0.55 13.48 5.13
C PHE A 99 0.84 14.98 5.13
N GLU A 100 1.39 15.52 4.04
CA GLU A 100 1.76 16.92 3.94
C GLU A 100 0.54 17.85 3.96
N TYR A 101 -0.57 17.51 3.30
CA TYR A 101 -1.80 18.31 3.40
C TYR A 101 -2.55 18.04 4.70
N SER A 102 -2.46 16.84 5.29
CA SER A 102 -3.19 16.50 6.52
C SER A 102 -2.60 17.18 7.75
N PHE A 103 -1.27 17.30 7.81
CA PHE A 103 -0.55 17.81 8.96
C PHE A 103 0.11 19.18 8.72
N GLY A 104 0.31 19.57 7.47
CA GLY A 104 0.99 20.80 7.08
C GLY A 104 0.14 21.69 6.18
N ALA A 105 0.81 22.59 5.47
CA ALA A 105 0.24 23.54 4.52
C ALA A 105 0.72 23.23 3.10
N TRP A 106 0.59 21.97 2.67
CA TRP A 106 0.91 21.62 1.29
C TRP A 106 -0.07 22.29 0.32
N SER A 107 0.48 23.10 -0.57
CA SER A 107 -0.26 23.89 -1.55
C SER A 107 0.43 23.75 -2.90
N PRO A 108 -0.04 22.86 -3.78
CA PRO A 108 0.46 22.81 -5.15
C PRO A 108 0.06 24.08 -5.90
N GLU A 109 0.79 24.41 -6.97
CA GLU A 109 0.46 25.53 -7.86
C GLU A 109 -0.90 25.32 -8.54
N VAL A 110 -1.25 24.07 -8.87
CA VAL A 110 -2.55 23.70 -9.45
C VAL A 110 -3.30 22.83 -8.46
N ARG A 111 -4.21 23.42 -7.70
CA ARG A 111 -5.06 22.70 -6.74
C ARG A 111 -6.15 21.88 -7.42
N TRP A 112 -6.77 22.46 -8.46
CA TRP A 112 -7.93 21.91 -9.14
C TRP A 112 -7.72 21.87 -10.65
N TRP A 113 -8.13 20.75 -11.25
CA TRP A 113 -8.33 20.68 -12.69
C TRP A 113 -9.75 21.14 -13.03
N ARG A 114 -9.87 21.94 -14.09
CA ARG A 114 -11.16 22.31 -14.67
C ARG A 114 -11.29 21.71 -16.05
N ALA A 115 -12.23 20.77 -16.22
CA ALA A 115 -12.42 20.05 -17.47
C ALA A 115 -12.82 21.01 -18.61
N PRO A 116 -12.13 21.00 -19.77
CA PRO A 116 -12.29 22.03 -20.80
C PRO A 116 -13.69 22.19 -21.38
N ARG A 117 -14.48 21.11 -21.46
CA ARG A 117 -15.81 21.12 -22.11
C ARG A 117 -16.93 21.22 -21.09
N SER A 118 -16.91 20.37 -20.06
CA SER A 118 -17.97 20.32 -19.04
C SER A 118 -17.81 21.39 -17.96
N GLY A 119 -16.60 21.93 -17.79
CA GLY A 119 -16.28 22.82 -16.66
C GLY A 119 -16.23 22.10 -15.31
N THR A 120 -16.36 20.76 -15.29
CA THR A 120 -16.29 19.94 -14.08
C THR A 120 -14.98 20.19 -13.36
N ILE A 121 -15.05 20.41 -12.04
CA ILE A 121 -13.87 20.55 -11.20
C ILE A 121 -13.44 19.16 -10.75
N GLN A 122 -12.14 18.87 -10.86
CA GLN A 122 -11.56 17.58 -10.53
C GLN A 122 -10.36 17.77 -9.59
N ASP A 123 -10.28 16.94 -8.55
CA ASP A 123 -9.06 16.81 -7.74
C ASP A 123 -8.02 15.97 -8.51
N PRO A 124 -6.85 16.52 -8.87
CA PRO A 124 -5.82 15.73 -9.54
C PRO A 124 -5.09 14.76 -8.61
N TYR A 125 -5.21 14.93 -7.28
CA TYR A 125 -4.46 14.19 -6.28
C TYR A 125 -5.28 13.12 -5.55
N ARG A 126 -6.62 13.16 -5.70
CA ARG A 126 -7.55 12.10 -5.25
C ARG A 126 -8.32 11.54 -6.45
N ARG A 127 -8.24 10.22 -6.66
CA ARG A 127 -8.76 9.57 -7.88
C ARG A 127 -10.28 9.69 -7.97
N VAL A 128 -10.78 10.25 -9.09
CA VAL A 128 -12.23 10.39 -9.41
C VAL A 128 -13.01 11.16 -8.34
N VAL A 129 -12.40 12.20 -7.77
CA VAL A 129 -13.11 13.16 -6.92
C VAL A 129 -13.46 14.37 -7.79
N LEU A 130 -14.76 14.59 -7.98
CA LEU A 130 -15.33 15.54 -8.93
C LEU A 130 -16.35 16.44 -8.23
N TYR A 131 -16.42 17.69 -8.66
CA TYR A 131 -17.30 18.71 -8.10
C TYR A 131 -17.93 19.55 -9.21
N ALA A 132 -19.09 20.14 -8.93
CA ALA A 132 -19.77 21.02 -9.88
C ALA A 132 -19.13 22.42 -9.92
N ALA A 133 -18.56 22.86 -8.80
CA ALA A 133 -17.96 24.19 -8.64
C ALA A 133 -16.72 24.18 -7.73
N GLU A 134 -15.83 25.13 -7.92
CA GLU A 134 -14.57 25.23 -7.16
C GLU A 134 -14.81 25.51 -5.66
N GLY A 135 -15.81 26.33 -5.33
CA GLY A 135 -16.18 26.57 -3.93
C GLY A 135 -16.68 25.32 -3.20
N GLU A 136 -17.33 24.39 -3.91
CA GLU A 136 -17.72 23.08 -3.35
C GLU A 136 -16.47 22.22 -3.10
N ALA A 137 -15.55 22.21 -4.08
CA ALA A 137 -14.28 21.47 -3.99
C ALA A 137 -13.44 21.94 -2.79
N GLU A 138 -13.31 23.24 -2.58
CA GLU A 138 -12.57 23.83 -1.46
C GLU A 138 -13.20 23.48 -0.11
N GLN A 139 -14.52 23.61 0.02
CA GLN A 139 -15.23 23.27 1.26
C GLN A 139 -15.12 21.78 1.58
N ASP A 140 -15.23 20.93 0.56
CA ASP A 140 -15.07 19.49 0.73
C ASP A 140 -13.64 19.11 1.11
N PHE A 141 -12.64 19.68 0.45
CA PHE A 141 -11.24 19.43 0.77
C PHE A 141 -10.86 19.89 2.18
N ALA A 142 -11.40 21.03 2.63
CA ALA A 142 -11.22 21.50 4.00
C ALA A 142 -11.74 20.47 5.03
N ARG A 143 -12.95 19.93 4.82
CA ARG A 143 -13.49 18.84 5.67
C ARG A 143 -12.65 17.58 5.56
N HIS A 144 -12.32 17.16 4.34
CA HIS A 144 -11.50 15.98 4.08
C HIS A 144 -10.16 16.05 4.80
N ARG A 145 -9.51 17.21 4.82
CA ARG A 145 -8.25 17.42 5.55
C ARG A 145 -8.41 17.16 7.04
N GLU A 146 -9.53 17.55 7.65
CA GLU A 146 -9.82 17.26 9.06
C GLU A 146 -10.05 15.75 9.30
N HIS A 147 -10.83 15.10 8.45
CA HIS A 147 -11.04 13.64 8.46
C HIS A 147 -9.71 12.89 8.33
N SER A 148 -8.92 13.26 7.34
CA SER A 148 -7.59 12.72 7.07
C SER A 148 -6.66 12.87 8.29
N ARG A 149 -6.61 14.07 8.88
CA ARG A 149 -5.82 14.34 10.09
C ARG A 149 -6.29 13.49 11.28
N ARG A 150 -7.60 13.35 11.50
CA ARG A 150 -8.14 12.49 12.58
C ARG A 150 -7.77 11.03 12.38
N ALA A 151 -7.88 10.52 11.16
CA ALA A 151 -7.54 9.14 10.86
C ALA A 151 -6.07 8.82 11.17
N LEU A 152 -5.15 9.69 10.73
CA LEU A 152 -3.72 9.52 10.95
C LEU A 152 -3.31 9.76 12.41
N ALA A 153 -3.87 10.79 13.06
CA ALA A 153 -3.51 11.16 14.43
C ALA A 153 -4.06 10.20 15.50
N SER A 154 -5.09 9.41 15.18
CA SER A 154 -5.73 8.48 16.11
C SER A 154 -5.28 7.02 15.93
N ALA A 155 -4.50 6.71 14.89
CA ALA A 155 -4.05 5.35 14.63
C ALA A 155 -3.01 4.86 15.66
N GLU A 156 -3.20 3.67 16.19
CA GLU A 156 -2.16 2.94 16.96
C GLU A 156 -1.31 2.05 16.05
N LEU A 157 -1.88 1.62 14.93
CA LEU A 157 -1.20 0.96 13.83
C LEU A 157 -1.62 1.58 12.50
N LEU A 158 -0.66 2.03 11.72
CA LEU A 158 -0.85 2.49 10.35
C LEU A 158 -0.29 1.45 9.37
N ILE A 159 -1.15 0.93 8.48
CA ILE A 159 -0.74 0.00 7.43
C ILE A 159 -0.54 0.75 6.12
N LEU A 160 0.70 0.75 5.61
CA LEU A 160 1.08 1.37 4.34
C LEU A 160 1.27 0.29 3.26
N THR A 161 0.42 0.30 2.23
CA THR A 161 0.48 -0.70 1.15
C THR A 161 1.03 -0.11 -0.15
N LEU A 162 2.32 -0.32 -0.41
CA LEU A 162 3.05 0.25 -1.54
C LEU A 162 2.60 -0.40 -2.87
N GLY A 163 2.23 0.44 -3.84
CA GLY A 163 1.60 0.00 -5.08
C GLY A 163 2.54 -0.05 -6.27
N LEU A 164 2.92 1.13 -6.77
CA LEU A 164 3.52 1.34 -8.09
C LEU A 164 4.64 2.40 -8.03
N THR A 165 5.61 2.32 -8.94
CA THR A 165 6.69 3.31 -9.10
C THR A 165 6.45 4.31 -10.23
N GLU A 166 5.51 4.03 -11.14
CA GLU A 166 5.10 4.94 -12.21
C GLU A 166 4.31 6.12 -11.64
N ILE A 167 4.79 7.32 -11.94
CA ILE A 167 4.21 8.58 -11.46
C ILE A 167 4.03 9.57 -12.61
N TRP A 168 3.13 10.52 -12.40
CA TRP A 168 2.95 11.69 -13.24
C TRP A 168 3.23 12.92 -12.40
N GLN A 169 4.38 13.53 -12.63
CA GLN A 169 4.90 14.62 -11.83
C GLN A 169 4.69 15.95 -12.55
N ASP A 170 4.23 16.95 -11.82
CA ASP A 170 4.19 18.33 -12.24
C ASP A 170 5.61 18.88 -12.42
N ARG A 171 5.89 19.40 -13.61
CA ARG A 171 7.22 19.94 -13.97
C ARG A 171 7.60 21.19 -13.20
N HIS A 172 6.63 21.93 -12.67
CA HIS A 172 6.87 23.22 -12.02
C HIS A 172 7.14 23.07 -10.53
N ASP A 173 6.25 22.37 -9.82
CA ASP A 173 6.30 22.29 -8.34
C ASP A 173 6.68 20.89 -7.82
N GLY A 174 6.82 19.90 -8.70
CA GLY A 174 7.17 18.53 -8.35
C GLY A 174 6.06 17.74 -7.66
N SER A 175 4.84 18.28 -7.58
CA SER A 175 3.68 17.54 -7.09
C SER A 175 3.33 16.38 -8.02
N VAL A 176 2.84 15.27 -7.47
CA VAL A 176 2.50 14.06 -8.22
C VAL A 176 1.00 13.86 -8.21
N ILE A 177 0.38 13.85 -9.39
CA ILE A 177 -1.04 13.58 -9.55
C ILE A 177 -1.34 12.09 -9.34
N SER A 178 -2.55 11.76 -8.91
CA SER A 178 -2.99 10.39 -8.64
C SER A 178 -2.95 9.52 -9.90
N LEU A 179 -3.53 10.03 -10.99
CA LEU A 179 -3.59 9.38 -12.29
C LEU A 179 -3.98 10.42 -13.36
N PRO A 180 -3.40 10.40 -14.58
CA PRO A 180 -3.87 11.20 -15.70
C PRO A 180 -5.17 10.61 -16.26
N ALA A 181 -6.28 10.83 -15.55
CA ALA A 181 -7.59 10.30 -15.92
C ALA A 181 -8.70 11.27 -15.49
N GLY A 182 -9.95 10.90 -15.78
CA GLY A 182 -11.14 11.67 -15.41
C GLY A 182 -11.53 12.71 -16.47
N PRO A 183 -12.59 13.49 -16.21
CA PRO A 183 -13.12 14.48 -17.15
C PRO A 183 -12.07 15.44 -17.71
N TYR A 184 -11.13 15.92 -16.88
CA TYR A 184 -10.09 16.84 -17.36
C TYR A 184 -9.29 16.24 -18.53
N VAL A 185 -8.74 15.04 -18.33
CA VAL A 185 -7.93 14.36 -19.35
C VAL A 185 -8.79 13.90 -20.54
N ASN A 186 -9.96 13.32 -20.26
CA ASN A 186 -10.86 12.79 -21.29
C ASN A 186 -11.46 13.88 -22.19
N GLU A 187 -11.46 15.14 -21.73
CA GLU A 187 -11.95 16.30 -22.48
C GLU A 187 -10.85 17.13 -23.13
N GLY A 188 -9.59 16.64 -23.13
CA GLY A 188 -8.47 17.31 -23.79
C GLY A 188 -7.80 18.39 -22.93
N GLY A 189 -7.85 18.26 -21.61
CA GLY A 189 -7.09 19.10 -20.68
C GLY A 189 -5.59 19.04 -20.99
N ASP A 190 -4.89 20.15 -20.74
CA ASP A 190 -3.46 20.24 -20.99
C ASP A 190 -2.68 19.36 -20.00
N MET A 191 -2.01 18.35 -20.55
CA MET A 191 -1.16 17.43 -19.81
C MET A 191 0.34 17.69 -20.03
N ALA A 192 0.73 18.70 -20.82
CA ALA A 192 2.15 19.03 -21.07
C ALA A 192 2.90 19.45 -19.80
N ARG A 193 2.15 19.96 -18.80
CA ARG A 193 2.63 20.29 -17.46
C ARG A 193 3.09 19.07 -16.65
N TYR A 194 2.57 17.87 -16.97
CA TYR A 194 2.86 16.65 -16.22
C TYR A 194 3.77 15.73 -17.02
N GLU A 195 4.80 15.20 -16.36
CA GLU A 195 5.71 14.25 -16.95
C GLU A 195 5.60 12.87 -16.32
N PHE A 196 5.59 11.86 -17.19
CA PHE A 196 5.72 10.49 -16.77
C PHE A 196 7.14 10.23 -16.27
N ARG A 197 7.26 9.66 -15.07
CA ARG A 197 8.53 9.20 -14.49
C ARG A 197 8.37 7.84 -13.83
N VAL A 198 9.48 7.13 -13.69
CA VAL A 198 9.58 5.92 -12.86
C VAL A 198 10.42 6.27 -11.64
N SER A 199 9.78 6.39 -10.48
CA SER A 199 10.44 6.68 -9.20
C SER A 199 11.40 5.55 -8.80
N ARG A 200 12.52 5.90 -8.17
CA ARG A 200 13.58 4.96 -7.76
C ARG A 200 13.55 4.71 -6.25
N THR A 201 14.33 3.73 -5.81
CA THR A 201 14.39 3.29 -4.40
C THR A 201 14.62 4.46 -3.45
N ALA A 202 15.61 5.31 -3.74
CA ALA A 202 15.96 6.47 -2.92
C ALA A 202 14.79 7.48 -2.79
N GLU A 203 14.10 7.80 -3.89
CA GLU A 203 12.94 8.71 -3.87
C GLU A 203 11.78 8.13 -3.06
N ASN A 204 11.55 6.81 -3.18
CA ASN A 204 10.51 6.13 -2.42
C ASN A 204 10.85 6.06 -0.92
N LEU A 205 12.12 5.82 -0.57
CA LEU A 205 12.60 5.86 0.80
C LEU A 205 12.46 7.28 1.38
N GLU A 206 12.88 8.32 0.66
CA GLU A 206 12.72 9.71 1.09
C GLU A 206 11.25 10.06 1.39
N ASN A 207 10.32 9.59 0.54
CA ASN A 207 8.90 9.78 0.79
C ASN A 207 8.43 9.07 2.07
N LEU A 208 8.91 7.84 2.32
CA LEU A 208 8.58 7.08 3.55
C LEU A 208 9.16 7.75 4.80
N GLU A 209 10.40 8.24 4.74
CA GLU A 209 11.04 9.02 5.80
C GLU A 209 10.27 10.30 6.09
N ARG A 210 9.80 11.01 5.04
CA ARG A 210 8.98 12.21 5.21
C ARG A 210 7.63 11.89 5.87
N ILE A 211 7.00 10.78 5.48
CA ILE A 211 5.77 10.28 6.11
C ILE A 211 6.02 9.97 7.59
N HIS A 212 7.10 9.26 7.91
CA HIS A 212 7.47 8.94 9.29
C HIS A 212 7.71 10.20 10.11
N ALA A 213 8.50 11.15 9.61
CA ALA A 213 8.78 12.40 10.32
C ALA A 213 7.49 13.19 10.64
N LEU A 214 6.55 13.27 9.69
CA LEU A 214 5.25 13.91 9.90
C LEU A 214 4.40 13.14 10.92
N LEU A 215 4.33 11.82 10.79
CA LEU A 215 3.56 10.98 11.71
C LEU A 215 4.13 11.05 13.13
N SER A 216 5.44 10.91 13.29
CA SER A 216 6.14 10.96 14.57
C SER A 216 5.93 12.29 15.29
N LYS A 217 5.83 13.41 14.56
CA LYS A 217 5.51 14.71 15.14
C LYS A 217 4.09 14.80 15.69
N HIS A 218 3.12 14.16 15.05
CA HIS A 218 1.69 14.34 15.34
C HIS A 218 1.05 13.15 16.08
N ASN A 219 1.67 12.00 16.02
CA ASN A 219 1.25 10.74 16.63
C ASN A 219 2.49 9.84 16.87
N PRO A 220 3.37 10.21 17.82
CA PRO A 220 4.61 9.47 18.10
C PRO A 220 4.39 8.04 18.60
N GLY A 221 3.19 7.72 19.10
CA GLY A 221 2.83 6.38 19.54
C GLY A 221 2.39 5.44 18.41
N CYS A 222 2.28 5.94 17.16
CA CYS A 222 1.85 5.12 16.04
C CYS A 222 2.95 4.16 15.61
N ARG A 223 2.58 2.89 15.44
CA ARG A 223 3.42 1.89 14.78
C ARG A 223 3.07 1.83 13.30
N ILE A 224 4.05 1.56 12.44
CA ILE A 224 3.84 1.45 10.99
C ILE A 224 4.07 0.00 10.58
N LEU A 225 3.13 -0.56 9.81
CA LEU A 225 3.31 -1.81 9.10
C LEU A 225 3.33 -1.53 7.60
N VAL A 226 4.51 -1.62 7.00
CA VAL A 226 4.70 -1.41 5.57
C VAL A 226 4.65 -2.76 4.83
N THR A 227 3.97 -2.80 3.70
CA THR A 227 3.86 -3.99 2.84
C THR A 227 3.90 -3.58 1.37
N VAL A 228 4.47 -4.45 0.53
CA VAL A 228 4.38 -4.30 -0.93
C VAL A 228 3.16 -5.05 -1.44
N SER A 229 2.39 -4.41 -2.31
CA SER A 229 1.20 -5.01 -2.91
C SER A 229 1.56 -6.08 -3.93
N PRO A 230 0.97 -7.29 -3.86
CA PRO A 230 1.16 -8.33 -4.87
C PRO A 230 0.39 -8.12 -6.18
N VAL A 231 -0.41 -7.05 -6.29
CA VAL A 231 -1.14 -6.71 -7.52
C VAL A 231 -0.18 -6.10 -8.54
N ASN A 232 -0.11 -6.67 -9.75
CA ASN A 232 0.77 -6.22 -10.83
C ASN A 232 0.21 -4.97 -11.54
N LEU A 233 1.05 -4.32 -12.36
CA LEU A 233 0.55 -3.30 -13.26
C LEU A 233 -0.42 -3.93 -14.26
N TRP A 234 -1.54 -3.27 -14.48
CA TRP A 234 -2.44 -3.61 -15.58
C TRP A 234 -1.84 -3.20 -16.93
N ALA A 235 -1.24 -2.02 -16.97
CA ALA A 235 -0.55 -1.45 -18.11
C ALA A 235 0.63 -0.60 -17.63
N THR A 236 1.63 -0.41 -18.50
CA THR A 236 2.80 0.44 -18.24
C THR A 236 2.85 1.57 -19.25
N PHE A 237 3.24 2.77 -18.81
CA PHE A 237 3.55 3.89 -19.71
C PHE A 237 5.00 3.88 -20.20
N ARG A 238 5.81 2.93 -19.74
CA ARG A 238 7.18 2.74 -20.20
C ARG A 238 7.20 2.35 -21.67
N ARG A 239 8.20 2.87 -22.40
CA ARG A 239 8.47 2.52 -23.80
C ARG A 239 9.66 1.56 -23.96
N ASP A 240 10.36 1.30 -22.86
CA ASP A 240 11.60 0.54 -22.79
C ASP A 240 11.44 -0.82 -22.07
N ALA A 241 10.23 -1.19 -21.66
CA ALA A 241 9.95 -2.45 -20.98
C ALA A 241 8.50 -2.91 -21.22
N ASP A 242 8.29 -4.23 -21.25
CA ASP A 242 6.95 -4.81 -21.19
C ASP A 242 6.33 -4.70 -19.79
N VAL A 243 5.01 -4.90 -19.67
CA VAL A 243 4.27 -4.74 -18.42
C VAL A 243 4.71 -5.71 -17.31
N LEU A 244 5.23 -6.90 -17.65
CA LEU A 244 5.71 -7.87 -16.66
C LEU A 244 7.06 -7.42 -16.10
N SER A 245 7.99 -7.03 -16.97
CA SER A 245 9.29 -6.47 -16.57
C SER A 245 9.12 -5.17 -15.77
N ALA A 246 8.20 -4.29 -16.19
CA ALA A 246 7.84 -3.08 -15.47
C ALA A 246 7.23 -3.39 -14.09
N SER A 247 6.37 -4.40 -14.00
CA SER A 247 5.80 -4.88 -12.72
C SER A 247 6.89 -5.39 -11.80
N CYS A 248 7.78 -6.25 -12.28
CA CYS A 248 8.91 -6.75 -11.51
C CYS A 248 9.79 -5.58 -11.00
N ASN A 249 10.17 -4.65 -11.87
CA ASN A 249 10.95 -3.47 -11.49
C ASN A 249 10.25 -2.65 -10.40
N SER A 250 8.94 -2.41 -10.56
CA SER A 250 8.16 -1.64 -9.59
C SER A 250 8.14 -2.31 -8.21
N LYS A 251 7.87 -3.61 -8.14
CA LYS A 251 7.77 -4.33 -6.86
C LYS A 251 9.13 -4.46 -6.18
N SER A 252 10.18 -4.78 -6.93
CA SER A 252 11.54 -4.89 -6.40
C SER A 252 12.05 -3.55 -5.86
N THR A 253 11.78 -2.44 -6.58
CA THR A 253 12.14 -1.08 -6.13
C THR A 253 11.44 -0.72 -4.81
N LEU A 254 10.12 -0.95 -4.72
CA LEU A 254 9.35 -0.68 -3.51
C LEU A 254 9.73 -1.60 -2.36
N ARG A 255 10.09 -2.86 -2.65
CA ARG A 255 10.53 -3.83 -1.65
C ARG A 255 11.86 -3.41 -1.03
N ALA A 256 12.82 -2.96 -1.83
CA ALA A 256 14.09 -2.44 -1.34
C ALA A 256 13.87 -1.22 -0.42
N ALA A 257 13.06 -0.25 -0.86
CA ALA A 257 12.75 0.93 -0.05
C ALA A 257 12.04 0.57 1.27
N ALA A 258 11.13 -0.40 1.24
CA ALA A 258 10.45 -0.89 2.45
C ALA A 258 11.40 -1.63 3.42
N ASP A 259 12.44 -2.29 2.90
CA ASP A 259 13.47 -2.95 3.73
C ASP A 259 14.29 -1.92 4.50
N GLU A 260 14.85 -0.96 3.77
CA GLU A 260 15.67 0.11 4.33
C GLU A 260 14.87 0.93 5.36
N PHE A 261 13.60 1.23 5.05
CA PHE A 261 12.70 1.94 5.96
C PHE A 261 12.39 1.14 7.24
N ALA A 262 12.12 -0.17 7.12
CA ALA A 262 11.86 -1.00 8.30
C ALA A 262 13.13 -1.22 9.15
N ALA A 263 14.30 -1.30 8.53
CA ALA A 263 15.58 -1.45 9.23
C ALA A 263 16.01 -0.17 9.96
N ALA A 264 15.58 1.01 9.49
CA ALA A 264 15.97 2.30 10.05
C ALA A 264 15.17 2.73 11.29
N HIS A 265 14.02 2.10 11.57
CA HIS A 265 13.08 2.59 12.59
C HIS A 265 12.47 1.45 13.44
N ASP A 266 12.64 1.53 14.76
CA ASP A 266 12.14 0.52 15.70
C ASP A 266 10.61 0.34 15.69
N ASN A 267 9.86 1.36 15.31
CA ASN A 267 8.39 1.34 15.25
C ASN A 267 7.84 1.00 13.85
N VAL A 268 8.70 0.60 12.91
CA VAL A 268 8.33 0.23 11.54
C VAL A 268 8.58 -1.25 11.32
N PHE A 269 7.58 -1.95 10.79
CA PHE A 269 7.62 -3.39 10.56
C PHE A 269 7.29 -3.70 9.10
N TYR A 270 7.96 -4.69 8.52
CA TYR A 270 7.65 -5.18 7.19
C TYR A 270 6.69 -6.39 7.25
N PHE A 271 5.62 -6.36 6.45
CA PHE A 271 4.75 -7.51 6.22
C PHE A 271 4.94 -8.06 4.80
N PRO A 272 5.36 -9.33 4.63
CA PRO A 272 5.77 -9.90 3.34
C PRO A 272 4.59 -10.43 2.52
N ALA A 273 3.55 -9.62 2.31
CA ALA A 273 2.39 -10.02 1.49
C ALA A 273 2.78 -10.32 0.03
N PHE A 274 3.76 -9.57 -0.49
CA PHE A 274 4.26 -9.74 -1.85
C PHE A 274 4.91 -11.12 -2.02
N GLU A 275 5.83 -11.48 -1.15
CA GLU A 275 6.58 -12.73 -1.18
C GLU A 275 5.69 -13.94 -0.89
N MET A 276 4.72 -13.79 0.01
CA MET A 276 3.68 -14.81 0.24
C MET A 276 2.97 -15.17 -1.07
N ALA A 277 2.61 -14.17 -1.88
CA ALA A 277 1.94 -14.40 -3.15
C ALA A 277 2.89 -14.88 -4.25
N THR A 278 4.04 -14.23 -4.43
CA THR A 278 4.87 -14.40 -5.64
C THR A 278 5.96 -15.46 -5.52
N ILE A 279 6.31 -15.86 -4.30
CA ILE A 279 7.35 -16.86 -4.04
C ILE A 279 6.73 -18.08 -3.37
N TYR A 280 5.98 -17.89 -2.29
CA TYR A 280 5.52 -19.01 -1.47
C TYR A 280 4.33 -19.76 -2.07
N GLN A 281 3.35 -19.08 -2.69
CA GLN A 281 2.28 -19.80 -3.41
C GLN A 281 2.82 -20.68 -4.55
N PRO A 282 3.72 -20.21 -5.43
CA PRO A 282 4.37 -21.07 -6.42
C PRO A 282 5.14 -22.25 -5.82
N LEU A 283 5.79 -22.06 -4.67
CA LEU A 283 6.49 -23.14 -3.95
C LEU A 283 5.54 -24.24 -3.47
N LEU A 284 4.27 -23.91 -3.20
CA LEU A 284 3.19 -24.85 -2.89
C LEU A 284 2.54 -25.45 -4.16
N GLY A 285 3.04 -25.15 -5.36
CA GLY A 285 2.44 -25.54 -6.63
C GLY A 285 1.13 -24.79 -6.94
N ARG A 286 0.90 -23.63 -6.33
CA ARG A 286 -0.34 -22.84 -6.47
C ARG A 286 -0.09 -21.56 -7.28
N GLY A 287 -1.05 -21.21 -8.15
CA GLY A 287 -1.08 -19.91 -8.82
C GLY A 287 -1.72 -18.83 -7.95
N PHE A 288 -1.29 -17.58 -8.11
CA PHE A 288 -1.81 -16.45 -7.32
C PHE A 288 -2.62 -15.44 -8.13
N PHE A 289 -2.67 -15.56 -9.46
CA PHE A 289 -3.42 -14.64 -10.32
C PHE A 289 -4.93 -14.90 -10.27
N ALA A 290 -5.71 -13.82 -10.29
CA ALA A 290 -7.15 -13.88 -10.47
C ALA A 290 -7.52 -14.38 -11.88
N GLY A 291 -8.73 -14.92 -12.03
CA GLY A 291 -9.28 -15.31 -13.34
C GLY A 291 -9.86 -14.11 -14.11
N GLY A 292 -10.16 -14.33 -15.40
CA GLY A 292 -10.86 -13.35 -16.24
C GLY A 292 -9.99 -12.17 -16.69
N ARG A 293 -10.63 -11.02 -16.97
CA ARG A 293 -9.98 -9.81 -17.52
C ARG A 293 -9.14 -9.03 -16.49
N GLU A 294 -9.23 -9.39 -15.22
CA GLU A 294 -8.50 -8.76 -14.11
C GLU A 294 -7.34 -9.64 -13.61
N ASN A 295 -6.78 -10.50 -14.47
CA ASN A 295 -5.73 -11.47 -14.14
C ASN A 295 -4.39 -10.87 -13.68
N PHE A 296 -4.25 -9.54 -13.64
CA PHE A 296 -3.14 -8.83 -12.99
C PHE A 296 -3.36 -8.65 -11.46
N HIS A 297 -4.56 -8.93 -10.96
CA HIS A 297 -4.88 -8.99 -9.53
C HIS A 297 -4.58 -10.35 -8.92
N VAL A 298 -4.56 -10.37 -7.59
CA VAL A 298 -4.35 -11.56 -6.78
C VAL A 298 -5.69 -12.28 -6.55
N ASN A 299 -5.71 -13.60 -6.64
CA ASN A 299 -6.91 -14.40 -6.42
C ASN A 299 -7.37 -14.43 -4.95
N LYS A 300 -8.64 -14.76 -4.73
CA LYS A 300 -9.24 -14.81 -3.39
C LYS A 300 -8.53 -15.81 -2.46
N PRO A 301 -8.19 -17.05 -2.88
CA PRO A 301 -7.44 -17.98 -2.04
C PRO A 301 -6.13 -17.39 -1.52
N THR A 302 -5.35 -16.72 -2.37
CA THR A 302 -4.08 -16.10 -1.96
C THR A 302 -4.30 -14.93 -1.01
N VAL A 303 -5.33 -14.09 -1.24
CA VAL A 303 -5.67 -13.02 -0.30
C VAL A 303 -6.03 -13.60 1.08
N LYS A 304 -6.82 -14.67 1.12
CA LYS A 304 -7.20 -15.36 2.36
C LYS A 304 -5.97 -15.96 3.06
N PHE A 305 -5.08 -16.60 2.30
CA PHE A 305 -3.80 -17.12 2.79
C PHE A 305 -2.93 -16.04 3.44
N ILE A 306 -2.75 -14.91 2.76
CA ILE A 306 -1.98 -13.78 3.29
C ILE A 306 -2.61 -13.26 4.59
N MET A 307 -3.94 -13.10 4.61
CA MET A 307 -4.62 -12.56 5.78
C MET A 307 -4.68 -13.56 6.95
N ASN A 308 -4.71 -14.87 6.68
CA ASN A 308 -4.54 -15.90 7.71
C ASN A 308 -3.20 -15.72 8.42
N HIS A 309 -2.13 -15.50 7.66
CA HIS A 309 -0.80 -15.23 8.23
C HIS A 309 -0.74 -13.90 8.97
N PHE A 310 -1.33 -12.84 8.42
CA PHE A 310 -1.45 -11.55 9.11
C PHE A 310 -2.05 -11.70 10.51
N PHE A 311 -3.20 -12.37 10.63
CA PHE A 311 -3.87 -12.55 11.92
C PHE A 311 -3.10 -13.48 12.85
N LYS A 312 -2.54 -14.58 12.33
CA LYS A 312 -1.70 -15.51 13.11
C LYS A 312 -0.47 -14.81 13.70
N TRP A 313 0.13 -13.89 12.95
CA TRP A 313 1.37 -13.23 13.36
C TRP A 313 1.13 -12.03 14.28
N TYR A 314 0.14 -11.20 13.96
CA TYR A 314 -0.03 -9.92 14.65
C TYR A 314 -1.17 -9.94 15.67
N ALA A 315 -2.08 -10.90 15.64
CA ALA A 315 -3.15 -11.01 16.63
C ALA A 315 -3.09 -12.33 17.45
N PRO A 316 -1.92 -12.72 18.01
CA PRO A 316 -1.75 -14.02 18.66
C PRO A 316 -2.62 -14.21 19.91
N SER A 317 -3.08 -13.12 20.53
CA SER A 317 -3.97 -13.15 21.70
C SER A 317 -5.46 -13.21 21.34
N GLU A 318 -5.81 -13.10 20.05
CA GLU A 318 -7.19 -13.11 19.58
C GLU A 318 -7.60 -14.50 19.09
N PRO A 319 -8.87 -14.92 19.24
CA PRO A 319 -9.37 -16.15 18.65
C PRO A 319 -9.09 -16.21 17.14
N PHE A 320 -8.37 -17.25 16.73
CA PHE A 320 -7.99 -17.47 15.34
C PHE A 320 -8.82 -18.59 14.71
N THR A 321 -9.68 -18.21 13.77
CA THR A 321 -10.32 -19.13 12.83
C THR A 321 -9.75 -18.84 11.44
N PRO A 322 -9.15 -19.75 10.68
CA PRO A 322 -8.66 -19.43 9.34
C PRO A 322 -9.82 -19.11 8.39
N PHE A 323 -9.59 -18.20 7.43
CA PHE A 323 -10.45 -18.10 6.26
C PHE A 323 -10.26 -19.35 5.40
N ASP A 324 -11.37 -19.90 4.88
CA ASP A 324 -11.33 -21.05 3.99
C ASP A 324 -10.68 -20.69 2.65
N GLU A 325 -9.53 -21.28 2.35
CA GLU A 325 -8.77 -21.04 1.13
C GLU A 325 -9.33 -21.77 -0.10
N GLY A 326 -10.33 -22.65 0.07
CA GLY A 326 -10.89 -23.52 -0.97
C GLY A 326 -11.91 -22.87 -1.93
N GLU A 327 -12.34 -21.63 -1.68
CA GLU A 327 -13.30 -20.87 -2.52
C GLU A 327 -12.77 -19.54 -3.07
#